data_AF-A0A356C1S5-F1
#
_entry.id   AF-A0A356C1S5-F1
#
_cell.length_a   1.000
_cell.length_b   1.000
_cell.length_c   1.000
_cell.angle_alpha   90.00
_cell.angle_beta   90.00
_cell.angle_gamma   90.00
#
_symmetry.space_group_name_H-M   'P 1'
#
loop_
_entity.id
_entity.type
_entity.pdbx_description
1 polymer ?
#
loop_
_entity_poly.entity_id
_entity_poly.type
_entity_poly.pdbx_seq_one_letter_code
_entity_poly.pdbx_strand_id
1 'polypeptide(L)' 'MSDAHVGLTDWDFLIGYPLDEAQQILREEAVSYELQFTAAPGKVSSEEDAFVIAVRNGQSLTELVTLVIVCASADWTVN' A
#
# COMPACT_ATOMS: atom_id res chain seq x y z
N MET A 1 20.23 22.83 -6.31
CA MET A 1 18.76 22.63 -6.36
C MET A 1 18.51 21.27 -5.75
N SER A 2 17.84 21.23 -4.61
CA SER A 2 17.73 20.07 -3.72
C SER A 2 16.43 19.32 -4.00
N ASP A 3 16.48 18.34 -4.91
CA ASP A 3 15.38 17.38 -5.13
C ASP A 3 15.48 16.23 -4.12
N ALA A 4 15.25 16.56 -2.85
CA ALA A 4 15.11 15.58 -1.78
C ALA A 4 13.63 15.44 -1.34
N HIS A 5 12.70 15.53 -2.30
CA HIS A 5 11.26 15.34 -2.09
C HIS A 5 10.68 14.13 -2.85
N VAL A 6 11.53 13.22 -3.32
CA VAL A 6 11.16 11.96 -4.03
C VAL A 6 10.39 10.98 -3.12
N GLY A 7 10.04 11.34 -1.89
CA GLY A 7 9.67 10.37 -0.87
C GLY A 7 8.18 10.10 -0.66
N LEU A 8 7.24 10.95 -1.05
CA LEU A 8 5.85 10.85 -0.53
C LEU A 8 4.75 10.84 -1.58
N THR A 9 4.97 11.47 -2.73
CA THR A 9 3.89 11.69 -3.72
C THR A 9 3.84 10.63 -4.81
N ASP A 10 4.93 9.89 -5.03
CA ASP A 10 5.08 9.08 -6.24
C ASP A 10 4.23 7.80 -6.23
N TRP A 11 3.73 7.36 -5.09
CA TRP A 11 3.01 6.08 -4.98
C TRP A 11 1.54 6.21 -4.56
N ASP A 12 1.07 7.41 -4.22
CA ASP A 12 -0.34 7.65 -3.86
C ASP A 12 -1.30 7.38 -5.01
N PHE A 13 -0.82 7.37 -6.27
CA PHE A 13 -1.65 7.01 -7.43
C PHE A 13 -2.14 5.55 -7.39
N LEU A 14 -1.50 4.68 -6.60
CA LEU A 14 -1.93 3.30 -6.41
C LEU A 14 -3.22 3.22 -5.58
N ILE A 15 -3.62 4.27 -4.86
CA ILE A 15 -4.85 4.26 -4.06
C ILE A 15 -6.06 4.03 -4.98
N GLY A 16 -6.85 3.01 -4.66
CA GLY A 16 -7.99 2.56 -5.45
C GLY A 16 -7.66 1.45 -6.47
N TYR A 17 -6.38 1.11 -6.67
CA TYR A 17 -6.01 -0.03 -7.51
C TYR A 17 -6.31 -1.34 -6.78
N PRO A 18 -6.70 -2.40 -7.52
CA PRO A 18 -6.61 -3.77 -7.05
C PRO A 18 -5.19 -4.09 -6.54
N LEU A 19 -5.08 -4.92 -5.50
CA LEU A 19 -3.80 -5.29 -4.92
C LEU A 19 -2.86 -5.95 -5.94
N ASP A 20 -3.36 -6.84 -6.78
CA ASP A 20 -2.58 -7.55 -7.80
C ASP A 20 -1.96 -6.59 -8.83
N GLU A 21 -2.72 -5.62 -9.31
CA GLU A 21 -2.23 -4.57 -10.20
C GLU A 21 -1.15 -3.71 -9.52
N ALA A 22 -1.39 -3.27 -8.29
CA ALA A 22 -0.43 -2.48 -7.53
C ALA A 22 0.89 -3.25 -7.28
N GLN A 23 0.79 -4.54 -6.92
CA GLN A 23 1.95 -5.41 -6.74
C GLN A 23 2.75 -5.60 -8.02
N GLN A 24 2.09 -5.68 -9.17
CA GLN A 24 2.76 -5.78 -10.46
C GLN A 24 3.60 -4.52 -10.71
N ILE A 25 3.03 -3.33 -10.55
CA ILE A 25 3.73 -2.06 -10.78
C ILE A 25 4.93 -1.92 -9.82
N LEU A 26 4.74 -2.20 -8.52
CA LEU A 26 5.82 -2.12 -7.53
C LEU A 26 6.97 -3.10 -7.83
N ARG A 27 6.65 -4.27 -8.40
CA ARG A 27 7.64 -5.27 -8.81
C ARG A 27 8.42 -4.82 -10.04
N GLU A 28 7.76 -4.21 -11.02
CA GLU A 28 8.39 -3.69 -12.24
C GLU A 28 9.42 -2.59 -11.91
N GLU A 29 9.12 -1.73 -10.94
CA GLU A 29 10.00 -0.65 -10.48
C GLU A 29 11.01 -1.09 -9.39
N ALA A 30 11.05 -2.38 -9.05
CA ALA A 30 11.92 -2.97 -8.02
C ALA A 30 11.81 -2.27 -6.64
N VAL A 31 10.62 -1.82 -6.27
CA VAL A 31 10.36 -1.11 -5.02
C VAL A 31 10.13 -2.12 -3.89
N SER A 32 10.83 -1.94 -2.77
CA SER A 32 10.62 -2.75 -1.57
C SER A 32 9.41 -2.23 -0.78
N TYR A 33 8.47 -3.12 -0.46
CA TYR A 33 7.27 -2.75 0.28
C TYR A 33 6.85 -3.81 1.31
N GLU A 34 6.04 -3.38 2.27
CA GLU A 34 5.32 -4.19 3.25
C GLU A 34 3.82 -4.06 3.00
N LEU A 35 3.09 -5.17 3.11
CA LEU A 35 1.63 -5.19 3.02
C LEU A 35 1.00 -5.21 4.41
N GLN A 36 0.01 -4.34 4.59
CA GLN A 36 -0.85 -4.36 5.76
C GLN A 36 -2.29 -4.47 5.33
N PHE A 37 -3.04 -5.36 5.97
CA PHE A 37 -4.46 -5.53 5.72
C PHE A 37 -5.28 -4.94 6.84
N THR A 38 -6.38 -4.30 6.46
CA THR A 38 -7.43 -3.89 7.38
C THR A 38 -8.78 -4.30 6.83
N ALA A 39 -9.75 -4.51 7.72
CA ALA A 39 -11.10 -4.92 7.39
C ALA A 39 -12.07 -4.33 8.41
N ALA A 40 -13.35 -4.26 8.04
CA ALA A 40 -14.40 -3.95 9.00
C ALA A 40 -14.42 -4.99 10.14
N PRO A 41 -14.81 -4.59 11.37
CA PRO A 41 -14.92 -5.51 12.50
C PRO A 41 -15.78 -6.74 12.16
N GLY A 42 -15.28 -7.93 12.49
CA GLY A 42 -15.97 -9.19 12.20
C GLY A 42 -15.82 -9.69 10.77
N LYS A 43 -15.08 -8.99 9.92
CA LYS A 43 -14.73 -9.42 8.56
C LYS A 43 -13.24 -9.72 8.44
N VAL A 44 -12.91 -10.42 7.37
CA VAL A 44 -11.55 -10.73 6.96
C VAL A 44 -11.33 -10.09 5.59
N SER A 45 -10.18 -9.43 5.41
CA SER A 45 -9.73 -9.03 4.08
C SER A 45 -8.90 -10.17 3.50
N SER A 46 -9.11 -10.52 2.24
CA SER A 46 -8.24 -11.44 1.51
C SER A 46 -7.39 -10.65 0.51
N GLU A 47 -6.29 -11.24 0.03
CA GLU A 47 -5.50 -10.62 -1.04
C GLU A 47 -6.27 -10.55 -2.36
N GLU A 48 -7.22 -11.48 -2.57
CA GLU A 48 -7.95 -11.67 -3.81
C GLU A 48 -8.99 -10.57 -4.08
N ASP A 49 -9.47 -9.90 -3.03
CA ASP A 49 -10.52 -8.88 -3.09
C ASP A 49 -10.10 -7.52 -2.50
N ALA A 50 -8.81 -7.35 -2.22
CA ALA A 50 -8.29 -6.16 -1.58
C ALA A 50 -7.92 -5.06 -2.58
N PHE A 51 -8.20 -3.83 -2.16
CA PHE A 51 -7.81 -2.60 -2.84
C PHE A 51 -6.83 -1.84 -1.97
N VAL A 52 -5.91 -1.12 -2.60
CA VAL A 52 -5.02 -0.19 -1.90
C VAL A 52 -5.85 0.99 -1.40
N ILE A 53 -5.87 1.20 -0.10
CA ILE A 53 -6.60 2.30 0.54
C ILE A 53 -5.70 3.39 1.10
N ALA A 54 -4.41 3.08 1.29
CA ALA A 54 -3.41 4.07 1.68
C ALA A 54 -2.01 3.57 1.33
N VAL A 55 -1.13 4.52 1.03
CA VAL A 55 0.30 4.29 0.87
C VAL A 55 1.03 5.13 1.91
N ARG A 56 2.04 4.55 2.57
CA ARG A 56 2.77 5.20 3.66
C ARG A 56 4.25 4.89 3.54
N ASN A 57 5.10 5.77 4.08
CA ASN A 57 6.50 5.44 4.27
C ASN A 57 6.68 4.71 5.60
N GLY A 58 7.16 3.49 5.53
CA GLY A 58 7.72 2.78 6.68
C GLY A 58 9.03 3.44 7.09
N GLN A 59 9.20 3.70 8.38
CA GLN A 59 10.50 4.01 8.94
C GLN A 59 11.20 2.69 9.25
N SER A 60 12.18 2.31 8.42
CA SER A 60 13.11 1.26 8.82
C SER A 60 14.21 1.85 9.71
N LEU A 61 14.66 1.07 10.69
CA LEU A 61 15.80 1.41 11.57
C LEU A 61 17.14 1.35 10.83
N THR A 62 17.16 0.71 9.67
CA THR A 62 18.25 0.76 8.69
C THR A 62 17.84 1.75 7.61
N GLU A 63 18.73 2.57 7.06
CA GLU A 63 18.45 3.74 6.20
C GLU A 63 17.65 3.49 4.88
N LEU A 64 17.03 2.32 4.71
CA LEU A 64 16.14 1.97 3.62
C LEU A 64 14.69 2.34 3.98
N VAL A 65 14.08 3.25 3.21
CA VAL A 65 12.64 3.52 3.32
C VAL A 65 11.89 2.34 2.68
N THR A 66 11.11 1.61 3.47
CA THR A 66 10.20 0.56 2.98
C THR A 66 8.83 1.17 2.78
N LEU A 67 8.24 1.03 1.59
CA LEU A 67 6.88 1.50 1.34
C LEU A 67 5.89 0.59 2.10
N VAL A 68 4.88 1.14 2.76
CA VAL A 68 3.82 0.38 3.42
C VAL A 68 2.55 0.58 2.63
N ILE A 69 2.04 -0.50 2.05
CA ILE A 69 0.80 -0.53 1.29
C ILE A 69 -0.30 -1.08 2.19
N VAL A 70 -1.28 -0.24 2.50
CA VAL A 70 -2.44 -0.63 3.30
C VAL A 70 -3.57 -1.02 2.37
N CYS A 71 -4.07 -2.23 2.53
CA CYS A 71 -5.10 -2.82 1.69
C CYS A 71 -6.33 -3.17 2.52
N ALA A 72 -7.50 -3.14 1.88
CA ALA A 72 -8.74 -3.58 2.50
C ALA A 72 -9.70 -4.16 1.46
N SER A 73 -10.55 -5.07 1.90
CA SER A 73 -11.67 -5.53 1.10
C SER A 73 -12.65 -4.37 0.83
N ALA A 74 -13.38 -4.46 -0.28
CA ALA A 74 -14.33 -3.42 -0.68
C ALA A 74 -15.52 -3.28 0.30
N ASP A 75 -15.84 -4.34 1.06
CA ASP A 75 -17.02 -4.36 1.93
C ASP A 75 -16.74 -3.90 3.37
N TRP A 76 -17.02 -2.61 3.62
CA TRP A 76 -16.86 -1.95 4.91
C TRP A 76 -18.13 -1.88 5.78
N THR A 77 -19.20 -2.56 5.39
CA THR A 77 -20.45 -2.54 6.17
C THR A 77 -20.26 -3.16 7.56
N VAL A 78 -20.79 -2.50 8.60
CA VAL A 78 -20.78 -3.00 9.98
C VAL A 78 -22.24 -3.24 10.39
N ASN A 79 -22.57 -4.49 10.74
CA ASN A 79 -23.90 -4.91 11.19
C ASN A 79 -24.00 -4.93 12.72
#